data_AF-A0A4Q9V8D5-F1
#
_entry.id   AF-A0A4Q9V8D5-F1
#
_cell.length_a   1.000
_cell.length_b   1.000
_cell.length_c   1.000
_cell.angle_alpha   90.00
_cell.angle_beta   90.00
_cell.angle_gamma   90.00
#
_symmetry.space_group_name_H-M   'P 1'
#
loop_
_entity.id
_entity.type
_entity.pdbx_description
1 polymer ?
#
loop_
_entity_poly.entity_id
_entity_poly.type
_entity_poly.pdbx_seq_one_letter_code
_entity_poly.pdbx_strand_id
1 'polypeptide(L)'
;MLSIKSLNKWANAHTYYWLDILRIALGVFFFIKGIQFISQTETLVELIQPLRGFGGIMLVIHYVAPAHLVGGLLIAFGLLTRWALIAQLPILLGAIIINFVGIMNPAGLIEAAVVLVFTIFFIFYGSGKHSADYNMKMGY
;
A
#
# COMPACT_ATOMS: atom_id res chain seq x y z
N MET A 1 -3.48 26.92 4.34
CA MET A 1 -3.03 25.73 5.10
C MET A 1 -3.53 24.48 4.39
N LEU A 2 -2.63 23.54 4.08
CA LEU A 2 -2.99 22.20 3.59
C LEU A 2 -3.71 21.45 4.72
N SER A 3 -5.03 21.31 4.61
CA SER A 3 -5.84 20.43 5.47
C SER A 3 -6.34 19.24 4.66
N ILE A 4 -6.64 18.12 5.32
CA ILE A 4 -7.13 16.95 4.59
C ILE A 4 -8.46 17.23 3.90
N LYS A 5 -9.31 18.07 4.52
CA LYS A 5 -10.53 18.59 3.88
C LYS A 5 -10.23 19.36 2.58
N SER A 6 -9.17 20.18 2.56
CA SER A 6 -8.76 20.90 1.35
C SER A 6 -8.25 19.96 0.25
N LEU A 7 -7.49 18.92 0.62
CA LEU A 7 -7.02 17.89 -0.31
C LEU A 7 -8.19 17.09 -0.89
N ASN A 8 -9.15 16.68 -0.04
CA ASN A 8 -10.35 15.96 -0.50
C ASN A 8 -11.19 16.83 -1.44
N LYS A 9 -11.36 18.12 -1.14
CA LYS A 9 -12.06 19.07 -2.04
C LYS A 9 -11.34 19.19 -3.39
N TRP A 10 -10.02 19.30 -3.38
CA TRP A 10 -9.21 19.39 -4.61
C TRP A 10 -9.30 18.10 -5.43
N ALA A 11 -9.13 16.93 -4.82
CA ALA A 11 -9.19 15.65 -5.51
C ALA A 11 -10.57 15.37 -6.11
N ASN A 12 -11.63 15.76 -5.39
CA ASN A 12 -13.00 15.67 -5.91
C ASN A 12 -13.24 16.62 -7.10
N ALA A 13 -12.58 17.77 -7.15
CA ALA A 13 -12.64 18.67 -8.30
C ALA A 13 -11.84 18.14 -9.50
N HIS A 14 -10.81 17.33 -9.26
CA HIS A 14 -9.91 16.78 -10.27
C HIS A 14 -10.05 15.24 -10.42
N THR A 15 -11.26 14.73 -10.22
CA THR A 15 -11.53 13.29 -10.41
C THR A 15 -11.67 12.98 -11.90
N TYR A 16 -10.92 11.98 -12.35
CA TYR A 16 -10.97 11.43 -13.70
C TYR A 16 -11.01 9.91 -13.62
N TYR A 17 -11.76 9.26 -14.52
CA TYR A 17 -11.89 7.80 -14.54
C TYR A 17 -10.55 7.06 -14.58
N TRP A 18 -9.54 7.60 -15.25
CA TRP A 18 -8.22 6.96 -15.31
C TRP A 18 -7.51 6.93 -13.94
N LEU A 19 -7.72 7.94 -13.08
CA LEU A 19 -7.20 7.94 -11.72
C LEU A 19 -7.90 6.90 -10.85
N ASP A 20 -9.20 6.71 -11.05
CA ASP A 20 -9.95 5.64 -10.36
C ASP A 20 -9.46 4.25 -10.79
N ILE A 21 -9.21 4.05 -12.09
CA ILE A 21 -8.64 2.80 -12.62
C ILE A 21 -7.25 2.55 -12.01
N LEU A 22 -6.40 3.57 -11.93
CA LEU A 22 -5.08 3.43 -11.31
C LEU A 22 -5.17 3.11 -9.81
N ARG A 23 -6.10 3.73 -9.08
CA ARG A 23 -6.35 3.41 -7.66
C ARG A 23 -6.80 1.95 -7.50
N ILE A 24 -7.74 1.50 -8.33
CA ILE A 24 -8.24 0.12 -8.33
C ILE A 24 -7.10 -0.85 -8.64
N ALA A 25 -6.31 -0.57 -9.68
CA ALA A 25 -5.16 -1.40 -10.04
C ALA A 25 -4.14 -1.49 -8.91
N LEU A 26 -3.83 -0.38 -8.24
CA LEU A 26 -2.95 -0.34 -7.08
C LEU A 26 -3.49 -1.20 -5.92
N GLY A 27 -4.79 -1.11 -5.61
CA GLY A 27 -5.43 -1.92 -4.57
C GLY A 27 -5.42 -3.42 -4.90
N VAL A 28 -5.75 -3.79 -6.14
CA VAL A 28 -5.69 -5.17 -6.64
C VAL A 28 -4.26 -5.70 -6.60
N PHE A 29 -3.26 -4.88 -6.96
CA PHE A 29 -1.86 -5.25 -6.87
C PHE A 29 -1.45 -5.59 -5.43
N PHE A 30 -1.79 -4.75 -4.45
CA PHE A 30 -1.53 -5.07 -3.04
C PHE A 30 -2.22 -6.35 -2.60
N PHE A 31 -3.47 -6.57 -3.01
CA PHE A 31 -4.21 -7.79 -2.68
C PHE A 31 -3.50 -9.04 -3.23
N ILE A 32 -3.08 -9.02 -4.50
CA ILE A 32 -2.33 -10.13 -5.11
C ILE A 32 -1.00 -10.36 -4.37
N LYS A 33 -0.27 -9.29 -4.01
CA LYS A 33 0.96 -9.39 -3.20
C LYS A 33 0.68 -10.01 -1.82
N GLY A 34 -0.45 -9.70 -1.21
CA GLY A 34 -0.90 -10.32 0.04
C GLY A 34 -1.13 -11.83 -0.11
N ILE A 35 -1.76 -12.28 -1.20
CA ILE A 35 -1.92 -13.71 -1.50
C ILE A 35 -0.55 -14.37 -1.67
N GLN A 36 0.32 -13.78 -2.51
CA GLN A 36 1.67 -14.30 -2.76
C GLN A 36 2.48 -14.41 -1.46
N PHE A 37 2.38 -13.41 -0.59
CA PHE A 37 3.06 -13.38 0.71
C PHE A 37 2.63 -14.58 1.58
N ILE A 38 1.33 -14.85 1.68
CA ILE A 38 0.82 -15.99 2.47
C ILE A 38 1.27 -17.32 1.84
N SER A 39 1.18 -17.44 0.52
CA SER A 39 1.56 -18.66 -0.21
C SER A 39 3.07 -18.95 -0.20
N GLN A 40 3.92 -17.95 0.02
CA GLN A 40 5.39 -18.06 -0.02
C GLN A 40 6.05 -17.74 1.33
N THR A 41 5.35 -18.03 2.43
CA THR A 41 5.81 -17.70 3.79
C THR A 41 7.19 -18.29 4.10
N GLU A 42 7.55 -19.45 3.55
CA GLU A 42 8.88 -20.07 3.76
C GLU A 42 10.02 -19.22 3.18
N THR A 43 9.87 -18.73 1.95
CA THR A 43 10.85 -17.84 1.31
C THR A 43 11.02 -16.53 2.08
N LEU A 44 9.93 -16.02 2.66
CA LEU A 44 9.98 -14.85 3.54
C LEU A 44 10.73 -15.12 4.83
N VAL A 45 10.45 -16.26 5.47
CA VAL A 45 11.15 -16.68 6.68
C VAL A 45 12.66 -16.77 6.43
N GLU A 46 13.09 -17.24 5.26
CA GLU A 46 14.49 -17.25 4.82
C GLU A 46 15.09 -15.85 4.65
N LEU A 47 14.40 -14.96 3.93
CA LEU A 47 14.87 -13.59 3.69
C LEU A 47 15.03 -12.77 4.98
N ILE A 48 14.21 -13.06 5.99
CA ILE A 48 14.27 -12.40 7.31
C ILE A 48 15.06 -13.20 8.35
N GLN A 49 15.68 -14.34 7.99
CA GLN A 49 16.58 -15.09 8.88
C GLN A 49 17.66 -14.21 9.53
N PRO A 50 18.32 -13.28 8.80
CA PRO A 50 19.33 -12.42 9.41
C PRO A 50 18.78 -11.50 10.51
N LEU A 51 17.46 -11.36 10.60
CA LEU A 51 16.75 -10.55 11.60
C LEU A 51 16.20 -11.41 12.75
N ARG A 52 16.47 -12.73 12.79
CA ARG A 52 16.06 -13.62 13.89
C ARG A 52 16.75 -13.23 15.20
N GLY A 53 15.95 -12.71 16.13
CA GLY A 53 16.39 -12.24 17.45
C GLY A 53 15.50 -11.14 18.00
N PHE A 54 14.88 -10.37 17.11
CA PHE A 54 13.75 -9.50 17.45
C PHE A 54 12.46 -10.31 17.32
N GLY A 55 11.52 -10.22 18.27
CA GLY A 55 10.15 -10.75 18.13
C GLY A 55 9.35 -10.21 16.93
N GLY A 56 10.01 -9.43 16.06
CA GLY A 56 9.49 -8.82 14.85
C GLY A 56 9.09 -9.79 13.75
N ILE A 57 9.65 -11.01 13.65
CA ILE A 57 9.27 -11.94 12.56
C ILE A 57 7.78 -12.32 12.64
N MET A 58 7.28 -12.60 13.85
CA MET A 58 5.87 -12.90 14.05
C MET A 58 4.99 -11.68 13.77
N LEU A 59 5.43 -10.49 14.19
CA LEU A 59 4.74 -9.23 13.91
C LEU A 59 4.72 -8.88 12.42
N VAL A 60 5.80 -9.14 11.69
CA VAL A 60 5.90 -8.90 10.24
C VAL A 60 4.90 -9.76 9.49
N ILE A 61 4.81 -11.05 9.81
CA ILE A 61 3.85 -11.95 9.15
C ILE A 61 2.40 -11.53 9.44
N HIS A 62 2.08 -11.23 10.69
CA HIS A 62 0.71 -10.84 11.10
C HIS A 62 0.35 -9.41 10.72
N TYR A 63 1.31 -8.59 10.31
CA TYR A 63 1.06 -7.24 9.82
C TYR A 63 0.98 -7.21 8.29
N VAL A 64 1.97 -7.75 7.60
CA VAL A 64 2.12 -7.62 6.14
C VAL A 64 0.96 -8.27 5.41
N ALA A 65 0.57 -9.50 5.80
CA ALA A 65 -0.52 -10.22 5.14
C ALA A 65 -1.86 -9.46 5.21
N PRO A 66 -2.40 -9.08 6.38
CA PRO A 66 -3.65 -8.34 6.44
C PRO A 66 -3.53 -6.92 5.89
N ALA A 67 -2.38 -6.25 6.04
CA ALA A 67 -2.19 -4.93 5.44
C ALA A 67 -2.32 -5.01 3.92
N HIS A 68 -1.65 -5.93 3.24
CA HIS A 68 -1.76 -6.10 1.80
C HIS A 68 -3.15 -6.58 1.35
N LEU A 69 -3.73 -7.58 2.02
CA LEU A 69 -5.03 -8.12 1.65
C LEU A 69 -6.16 -7.13 1.93
N VAL A 70 -6.39 -6.81 3.21
CA VAL A 70 -7.49 -5.94 3.61
C VAL A 70 -7.25 -4.53 3.09
N GLY A 71 -6.04 -4.00 3.24
CA GLY A 71 -5.68 -2.69 2.70
C GLY A 71 -5.81 -2.62 1.18
N GLY A 72 -5.44 -3.67 0.45
CA GLY A 72 -5.62 -3.73 -1.01
C GLY A 72 -7.08 -3.63 -1.42
N LEU A 73 -7.98 -4.37 -0.77
CA LEU A 73 -9.43 -4.27 -0.99
C LEU A 73 -9.96 -2.87 -0.67
N LEU A 74 -9.57 -2.33 0.49
CA LEU A 74 -9.95 -0.98 0.93
C LEU A 74 -9.54 0.08 -0.09
N ILE A 75 -8.31 0.03 -0.60
CA ILE A 75 -7.80 0.95 -1.63
C ILE A 75 -8.61 0.79 -2.93
N ALA A 76 -8.88 -0.45 -3.37
CA ALA A 76 -9.58 -0.70 -4.62
C ALA A 76 -10.99 -0.07 -4.62
N PHE A 77 -11.77 -0.34 -3.57
CA PHE A 77 -13.10 0.26 -3.38
C PHE A 77 -13.05 1.75 -2.98
N GLY A 78 -11.85 2.25 -2.65
CA GLY A 78 -11.62 3.60 -2.18
C GLY A 78 -12.37 3.89 -0.87
N LEU A 79 -12.20 3.00 0.11
CA LEU A 79 -12.69 3.06 1.48
C LEU A 79 -11.48 3.13 2.42
N LEU A 80 -11.46 4.05 3.39
CA LEU A 80 -10.30 4.25 4.27
C LEU A 80 -9.00 4.48 3.47
N THR A 81 -9.07 5.07 2.27
CA THR A 81 -8.02 5.04 1.25
C THR A 81 -6.67 5.53 1.77
N ARG A 82 -6.64 6.70 2.43
CA ARG A 82 -5.39 7.27 2.97
C ARG A 82 -4.77 6.38 4.04
N TRP A 83 -5.59 5.88 4.96
CA TRP A 83 -5.13 5.00 6.04
C TRP A 83 -4.64 3.65 5.53
N ALA A 84 -5.37 3.05 4.59
CA ALA A 84 -4.99 1.81 3.94
C ALA A 84 -3.66 1.94 3.18
N LEU A 85 -3.40 3.07 2.52
CA LEU A 85 -2.13 3.36 1.86
C LEU A 85 -0.99 3.64 2.85
N ILE A 86 -1.24 4.40 3.92
CA ILE A 86 -0.25 4.64 4.99
C ILE A 86 0.19 3.32 5.61
N ALA A 87 -0.73 2.37 5.80
CA ALA A 87 -0.41 1.03 6.28
C ALA A 87 0.46 0.21 5.30
N GLN A 88 0.55 0.58 4.02
CA GLN A 88 1.47 -0.07 3.07
C GLN A 88 2.90 0.49 3.15
N LEU A 89 3.08 1.74 3.62
CA LEU A 89 4.38 2.42 3.57
C LEU A 89 5.50 1.64 4.29
N PRO A 90 5.32 1.12 5.52
CA PRO A 90 6.38 0.37 6.19
C PRO A 90 6.81 -0.88 5.41
N ILE A 91 5.87 -1.50 4.70
CA ILE A 91 6.10 -2.72 3.93
C ILE A 91 6.92 -2.41 2.68
N LEU A 92 6.55 -1.36 1.94
CA LEU A 92 7.28 -0.92 0.75
C LEU A 92 8.68 -0.43 1.09
N LEU A 93 8.82 0.35 2.18
CA LEU A 93 10.13 0.79 2.66
C LEU A 93 10.98 -0.41 3.10
N GLY A 94 10.39 -1.37 3.80
CA GLY A 94 11.05 -2.63 4.16
C GLY A 94 11.57 -3.37 2.93
N ALA A 95 10.76 -3.51 1.88
CA ALA A 95 11.16 -4.16 0.63
C ALA A 95 12.36 -3.47 -0.04
N ILE A 96 12.36 -2.13 -0.07
CA ILE A 96 13.47 -1.34 -0.62
C ILE A 96 14.75 -1.53 0.22
N ILE A 97 14.66 -1.41 1.54
CA ILE A 97 15.80 -1.55 2.45
C ILE A 97 16.40 -2.95 2.34
N ILE A 98 15.57 -4.00 2.36
CA ILE A 98 16.02 -5.39 2.23
C ILE A 98 16.77 -5.61 0.92
N ASN A 99 16.33 -4.96 -0.18
CA ASN A 99 16.98 -5.08 -1.48
C ASN A 99 18.40 -4.49 -1.50
N PHE A 100 18.64 -3.41 -0.74
CA PHE A 100 19.97 -2.78 -0.63
C PHE A 100 20.90 -3.49 0.36
N VAL A 101 20.35 -4.10 1.41
CA VAL A 101 21.15 -4.79 2.44
C VAL A 101 21.42 -6.25 2.08
N GLY A 102 20.50 -6.89 1.36
CA GLY A 102 20.59 -8.28 0.93
C GLY A 102 21.13 -8.45 -0.49
N ILE A 103 20.74 -9.57 -1.12
CA ILE A 103 21.04 -9.81 -2.54
C ILE A 103 20.15 -8.89 -3.38
N MET A 104 20.79 -7.98 -4.11
CA MET A 104 20.12 -7.02 -4.99
C MET A 104 19.22 -7.73 -6.00
N ASN A 105 17.95 -7.34 -6.05
CA ASN A 105 16.99 -7.75 -7.06
C ASN A 105 16.47 -6.49 -7.77
N PRO A 106 17.05 -6.10 -8.91
CA PRO A 106 16.69 -4.84 -9.59
C PRO A 106 15.21 -4.75 -9.97
N ALA A 107 14.61 -5.86 -10.41
CA ALA A 107 13.20 -5.88 -10.77
C ALA A 107 12.30 -5.63 -9.54
N GLY A 108 12.61 -6.29 -8.42
CA GLY A 108 11.91 -6.07 -7.15
C GLY A 108 12.08 -4.66 -6.60
N LEU A 109 13.27 -4.06 -6.76
CA LEU A 109 13.53 -2.68 -6.35
C LEU A 109 12.70 -1.68 -7.17
N ILE A 110 12.67 -1.85 -8.49
CA ILE A 110 11.87 -1.00 -9.39
C ILE A 110 10.38 -1.16 -9.08
N GLU A 111 9.90 -2.38 -8.87
CA GLU A 111 8.51 -2.64 -8.50
C GLU A 111 8.15 -1.91 -7.20
N ALA A 112 8.93 -2.09 -6.13
CA ALA A 112 8.68 -1.44 -4.85
C ALA A 112 8.74 0.09 -4.94
N ALA A 113 9.69 0.64 -5.71
CA ALA A 113 9.82 2.08 -5.91
C ALA A 113 8.64 2.68 -6.67
N VAL A 114 8.20 2.06 -7.77
CA VAL A 114 7.05 2.51 -8.55
C VAL A 114 5.77 2.46 -7.71
N VAL A 115 5.55 1.37 -6.99
CA VAL A 115 4.38 1.21 -6.12
C VAL A 115 4.41 2.23 -4.97
N LEU A 116 5.58 2.53 -4.41
CA LEU A 116 5.75 3.57 -3.40
C LEU A 116 5.37 4.96 -3.93
N VAL A 117 5.79 5.30 -5.15
CA VAL A 117 5.40 6.58 -5.79
C VAL A 117 3.89 6.69 -5.93
N PHE A 118 3.22 5.66 -6.45
CA PHE A 118 1.75 5.68 -6.55
C PHE A 118 1.07 5.72 -5.18
N THR A 119 1.63 5.01 -4.20
CA THR A 119 1.10 4.99 -2.83
C THR A 119 1.16 6.38 -2.21
N ILE A 120 2.31 7.05 -2.30
CA ILE A 120 2.50 8.42 -1.82
C ILE A 120 1.57 9.38 -2.58
N PHE A 121 1.48 9.26 -3.89
CA PHE A 121 0.58 10.07 -4.71
C PHE A 121 -0.87 9.96 -4.21
N PHE A 122 -1.40 8.74 -4.03
CA PHE A 122 -2.76 8.54 -3.56
C PHE A 122 -2.95 8.85 -2.07
N ILE A 123 -1.88 8.88 -1.25
CA ILE A 123 -1.96 9.42 0.12
C ILE A 123 -2.27 10.90 0.10
N PHE A 124 -1.77 11.68 -0.87
CA PHE A 124 -2.07 13.11 -1.00
C PHE A 124 -3.37 13.36 -1.77
N TYR A 125 -3.54 12.68 -2.90
CA TYR A 125 -4.74 12.79 -3.73
C TYR A 125 -5.98 12.28 -2.98
N GLY A 126 -5.91 11.11 -2.36
CA GLY A 126 -7.04 10.50 -1.64
C GLY A 126 -7.86 9.58 -2.55
N SER A 127 -9.16 9.46 -2.25
CA SER A 127 -10.02 8.47 -2.88
C SER A 127 -10.69 8.96 -4.18
N GLY A 128 -10.96 10.26 -4.34
CA GLY A 128 -11.73 10.81 -5.47
C GLY A 128 -13.25 10.56 -5.36
N LYS A 129 -14.02 11.08 -6.33
CA LYS A 129 -15.51 11.01 -6.31
C LYS A 129 -16.10 9.62 -6.53
N HIS A 130 -15.38 8.73 -7.21
CA HIS A 130 -15.87 7.39 -7.55
C HIS A 130 -15.32 6.37 -6.55
N SER A 131 -15.63 6.61 -5.28
CA SER A 131 -15.08 5.86 -4.15
C SER A 131 -16.11 5.74 -3.02
N ALA A 132 -15.96 4.72 -2.18
CA ALA A 132 -16.80 4.55 -1.00
C ALA A 132 -16.64 5.71 0.00
N ASP A 133 -15.41 6.20 0.20
CA ASP A 133 -15.10 7.36 1.04
C ASP A 133 -15.93 8.60 0.66
N TYR A 134 -16.07 8.88 -0.64
CA TYR A 134 -16.87 10.00 -1.13
C TYR A 134 -18.37 9.77 -0.87
N ASN A 135 -18.87 8.58 -1.20
CA ASN A 135 -20.29 8.22 -1.01
C ASN A 135 -20.70 8.28 0.46
N MET A 136 -19.80 7.89 1.36
CA MET A 136 -19.98 7.93 2.81
C MET A 136 -19.62 9.28 3.44
N LYS A 137 -19.21 10.27 2.63
CA LYS A 137 -18.83 11.63 3.06
C LYS A 137 -17.72 11.64 4.12
N MET A 138 -16.73 10.75 3.98
CA MET A 138 -15.64 10.66 4.94
C MET A 138 -14.72 11.89 4.87
N GLY A 139 -14.31 12.38 6.04
CA GLY A 139 -13.63 13.68 6.19
C GLY A 139 -12.21 13.61 6.78
N TYR A 140 -11.61 12.43 6.77
CA TYR A 140 -10.26 12.17 7.28
C TYR A 140 -9.21 12.27 6.17
#